data_AF-A0A964U372-F1
#
_entry.id   AF-A0A964U372-F1
#
_cell.length_a   1.000
_cell.length_b   1.000
_cell.length_c   1.000
_cell.angle_alpha   90.00
_cell.angle_beta   90.00
_cell.angle_gamma   90.00
#
_symmetry.space_group_name_H-M   'P 1'
#
loop_
_entity.id
_entity.type
_entity.pdbx_description
1 polymer ?
#
loop_
_entity_poly.entity_id
_entity_poly.type
_entity_poly.pdbx_seq_one_letter_code
_entity_poly.pdbx_strand_id
1 'polypeptide(L)' 'REGVPHAEVFRVLDDEDQSPFTIRRYLDRAVFQASQIGEVIVFGDATNDATMEALEMWRSAGRADQVAVVPVSAILLTR' A
#
# COMPACT_ATOMS: atom_id res chain seq x y z
N ARG A 1 -19.88 -4.78 15.39
CA ARG A 1 -19.29 -4.46 14.06
C ARG A 1 -20.25 -3.64 13.21
N GLU A 2 -21.56 -3.64 13.50
CA GLU A 2 -22.49 -2.68 12.91
C GLU A 2 -22.14 -1.25 13.33
N GLY A 3 -22.09 -0.33 12.36
CA GLY A 3 -21.85 1.10 12.56
C GLY A 3 -20.40 1.59 12.56
N VAL A 4 -19.40 0.72 12.41
CA VAL A 4 -17.98 1.12 12.34
C VAL A 4 -17.47 0.95 10.89
N PRO A 5 -16.98 2.03 10.24
CA PRO A 5 -16.37 1.95 8.92
C PRO A 5 -15.18 0.98 8.92
N HIS A 6 -15.12 0.12 7.91
CA HIS A 6 -14.05 -0.86 7.74
C HIS A 6 -13.77 -1.10 6.27
N ALA A 7 -12.53 -1.50 5.96
CA ALA A 7 -12.08 -1.85 4.62
C ALA A 7 -11.05 -2.97 4.70
N GLU A 8 -10.87 -3.69 3.59
CA GLU A 8 -9.92 -4.79 3.49
C GLU A 8 -8.51 -4.27 3.18
N VAL A 9 -7.51 -4.84 3.86
CA VAL A 9 -6.10 -4.63 3.54
C VAL A 9 -5.71 -5.61 2.45
N PHE A 10 -5.37 -5.11 1.27
CA PHE A 10 -4.93 -5.91 0.13
C PHE A 10 -3.62 -6.64 0.41
N ARG A 11 -2.70 -6.00 1.13
CA ARG A 11 -1.40 -6.59 1.47
C ARG A 11 -0.77 -5.99 2.72
N VAL A 12 -0.20 -6.85 3.56
CA VAL A 12 0.81 -6.49 4.56
C VAL A 12 2.17 -6.58 3.89
N LEU A 13 2.93 -5.49 3.91
CA LEU A 13 4.15 -5.31 3.11
C LEU A 13 5.33 -6.09 3.66
N ASP A 14 5.54 -6.02 4.97
CA ASP A 14 6.69 -6.50 5.73
C ASP A 14 6.48 -7.87 6.39
N ASP A 15 5.43 -8.58 5.99
CA ASP A 15 5.15 -9.93 6.49
C ASP A 15 6.23 -10.92 6.00
N GLU A 16 6.82 -11.67 6.94
CA GLU A 16 7.91 -12.65 6.70
C GLU A 16 9.30 -12.06 6.34
N ASP A 17 9.73 -10.97 6.98
CA ASP A 17 11.10 -10.40 6.83
C ASP A 17 11.50 -10.15 5.36
N GLN A 18 10.57 -9.60 4.58
CA GLN A 18 10.74 -9.44 3.13
C GLN A 18 11.87 -8.48 2.78
N SER A 19 12.55 -8.77 1.67
CA SER A 19 13.52 -7.83 1.11
C SER A 19 12.85 -6.55 0.59
N PRO A 20 13.58 -5.42 0.53
CA PRO A 20 13.07 -4.17 -0.05
C PRO A 20 12.57 -4.35 -1.50
N PHE A 21 13.24 -5.18 -2.30
CA PHE A 21 12.83 -5.49 -3.66
C PHE A 21 11.49 -6.22 -3.74
N THR A 22 11.23 -7.14 -2.80
CA THR A 22 9.95 -7.85 -2.71
C THR A 22 8.84 -6.90 -2.31
N ILE A 23 9.07 -6.04 -1.31
CA ILE A 23 8.10 -5.03 -0.86
C ILE A 23 7.76 -4.06 -1.99
N ARG A 24 8.76 -3.56 -2.73
CA ARG A 24 8.53 -2.73 -3.92
C ARG A 24 7.64 -3.43 -4.95
N ARG A 25 7.84 -4.72 -5.19
CA ARG A 25 7.00 -5.50 -6.11
C ARG A 25 5.56 -5.62 -5.59
N TYR A 26 5.35 -5.70 -4.28
CA TYR A 26 4.01 -5.63 -3.69
C TYR A 26 3.35 -4.27 -3.91
N LEU A 27 4.10 -3.16 -3.77
CA LEU A 27 3.61 -1.82 -4.09
C LEU A 27 3.23 -1.70 -5.58
N ASP A 28 4.07 -2.20 -6.50
CA ASP A 28 3.76 -2.21 -7.94
C ASP A 28 2.50 -3.04 -8.26
N ARG A 29 2.28 -4.14 -7.53
CA ARG A 29 1.06 -4.96 -7.64
C ARG A 29 -0.16 -4.24 -7.06
N ALA A 30 0.00 -3.48 -5.98
CA ALA A 30 -1.07 -2.68 -5.39
C ALA A 30 -1.53 -1.58 -6.36
N VAL A 31 -0.60 -0.87 -7.02
CA VAL A 31 -0.93 0.10 -8.09
C VAL A 31 -1.73 -0.56 -9.20
N PHE A 32 -1.25 -1.71 -9.68
CA PHE A 32 -1.95 -2.43 -10.73
C PHE A 32 -3.36 -2.86 -10.28
N GLN A 33 -3.51 -3.34 -9.05
CA GLN A 33 -4.81 -3.70 -8.51
C GLN A 33 -5.74 -2.48 -8.38
N ALA A 34 -5.25 -1.35 -7.86
CA ALA A 34 -6.01 -0.10 -7.79
C ALA A 34 -6.50 0.35 -9.18
N SER A 35 -5.70 0.18 -10.23
CA SER A 35 -6.14 0.50 -11.61
C SER A 35 -7.29 -0.37 -12.12
N GLN A 36 -7.51 -1.56 -11.53
CA GLN A 36 -8.59 -2.47 -11.90
C GLN A 36 -9.86 -2.28 -11.07
N ILE A 37 -9.70 -2.04 -9.75
CA ILE A 37 -10.82 -2.02 -8.80
C ILE A 37 -11.07 -0.65 -8.15
N GLY A 38 -10.31 0.37 -8.53
CA GLY A 38 -10.42 1.76 -8.08
C GLY A 38 -9.43 2.10 -6.95
N GLU A 39 -9.38 1.29 -5.90
CA GLU A 39 -8.58 1.58 -4.71
C GLU A 39 -8.12 0.31 -4.00
N VAL A 40 -7.00 0.41 -3.29
CA VAL A 40 -6.51 -0.65 -2.39
C VAL A 40 -5.89 -0.02 -1.16
N ILE A 41 -5.91 -0.76 -0.04
CA ILE A 41 -5.17 -0.41 1.17
C ILE A 41 -4.01 -1.38 1.32
N VAL A 42 -2.80 -0.86 1.51
CA VAL A 42 -1.64 -1.64 1.97
C VAL A 42 -1.31 -1.24 3.40
N PHE A 43 -0.68 -2.15 4.13
CA PHE A 43 -0.27 -1.94 5.52
C PHE A 43 1.19 -2.36 5.68
N GLY A 44 1.94 -1.67 6.53
CA GLY A 44 3.26 -2.13 6.95
C GLY A 44 3.80 -1.32 8.13
N ASP A 45 4.81 -1.86 8.80
CA ASP A 45 5.48 -1.18 9.90
C ASP A 45 6.50 -0.15 9.39
N ALA A 46 6.38 1.09 9.87
CA ALA A 46 7.31 2.17 9.55
C ALA A 46 8.67 2.05 10.25
N THR A 47 8.78 1.20 11.27
CA THR A 47 10.05 0.90 11.95
C THR A 47 10.86 -0.19 11.24
N ASN A 48 10.28 -0.86 10.24
CA ASN A 48 10.97 -1.84 9.43
C ASN A 48 11.82 -1.14 8.35
N ASP A 49 13.14 -1.31 8.42
CA ASP A 49 14.08 -0.67 7.49
C ASP A 49 13.82 -1.05 6.03
N ALA A 50 13.48 -2.32 5.76
CA ALA A 50 13.22 -2.79 4.40
C ALA A 50 11.95 -2.17 3.80
N THR A 51 10.92 -1.91 4.61
CA THR A 51 9.73 -1.16 4.20
C THR A 51 10.08 0.25 3.78
N MET A 52 10.89 0.94 4.58
CA MET A 52 11.29 2.32 4.31
C MET A 52 12.15 2.41 3.04
N GLU A 53 13.14 1.53 2.88
CA GLU A 53 13.95 1.44 1.66
C GLU A 53 13.08 1.17 0.42
N ALA A 54 12.13 0.24 0.52
CA ALA A 54 11.23 -0.09 -0.59
C ALA A 54 10.33 1.09 -1.00
N LEU A 55 9.84 1.89 -0.05
CA LEU A 55 9.05 3.09 -0.34
C LEU A 55 9.87 4.15 -1.08
N GLU A 56 11.14 4.34 -0.72
CA GLU A 56 12.06 5.24 -1.42
C GLU A 56 12.32 4.75 -2.85
N MET A 57 12.60 3.46 -3.02
CA MET A 57 12.77 2.83 -4.33
C MET A 57 11.51 2.95 -5.20
N TRP A 58 10.34 2.70 -4.62
CA TRP A 58 9.07 2.74 -5.34
C TRP A 58 8.72 4.18 -5.78
N ARG A 59 8.95 5.17 -4.91
CA ARG A 59 8.77 6.60 -5.23
C ARG A 59 9.69 7.07 -6.35
N SER A 60 10.94 6.60 -6.38
CA SER A 60 11.91 6.99 -7.42
C SER A 60 11.64 6.33 -8.78
N ALA A 61 10.91 5.21 -8.82
CA ALA A 61 10.65 4.44 -10.04
C ALA A 61 9.52 4.98 -10.93
N GLY A 62 8.90 6.12 -10.60
CA GLY A 62 7.83 6.78 -11.39
C GLY A 62 6.47 6.04 -11.41
N ARG A 63 6.41 4.80 -10.91
CA ARG A 63 5.16 4.04 -10.80
C ARG A 63 4.24 4.58 -9.72
N ALA A 64 4.80 5.23 -8.70
CA ALA A 64 4.05 5.98 -7.71
C ALA A 64 3.20 7.10 -8.33
N ASP A 65 3.63 7.68 -9.46
CA ASP A 65 2.91 8.77 -10.13
C ASP A 65 1.61 8.30 -10.84
N GLN A 66 1.39 6.99 -10.93
CA GLN A 66 0.20 6.40 -11.54
C GLN A 66 -0.97 6.25 -10.57
N VAL A 67 -0.78 6.56 -9.28
CA VAL A 67 -1.82 6.45 -8.25
C VAL A 67 -1.78 7.66 -7.32
N ALA A 68 -2.94 8.05 -6.81
CA ALA A 68 -2.99 9.01 -5.71
C ALA A 68 -2.75 8.27 -4.38
N VAL A 69 -1.68 8.59 -3.67
CA VAL A 69 -1.49 8.16 -2.28
C VAL A 69 -2.32 9.09 -1.39
N VAL A 70 -3.30 8.52 -0.68
CA VAL A 70 -4.27 9.27 0.14
C VAL A 70 -4.26 8.78 1.59
N PRO A 71 -4.71 9.60 2.55
CA PRO A 71 -4.99 9.12 3.90
C PRO A 71 -6.07 8.03 3.88
N VAL A 72 -5.93 7.01 4.73
CA VAL A 72 -6.91 5.89 4.82
C VAL A 72 -8.33 6.37 5.14
N SER A 73 -8.49 7.52 5.81
CA SER A 73 -9.79 8.13 6.07
C SER A 73 -10.55 8.50 4.79
N ALA A 74 -9.86 8.80 3.68
CA ALA A 74 -10.51 9.07 2.40
C ALA A 74 -11.25 7.83 1.86
N ILE A 75 -10.72 6.63 2.13
CA ILE A 75 -11.36 5.36 1.74
C ILE A 75 -12.46 4.99 2.74
N LEU A 76 -12.20 5.16 4.04
CA LEU A 76 -13.13 4.75 5.10
C LEU A 76 -14.36 5.65 5.23
N LEU A 77 -14.24 6.96 4.95
CA LEU A 77 -15.35 7.91 5.09
C LEU A 77 -16.20 8.04 3.82
N THR A 78 -15.78 7.43 2.71
CA THR A 78 -16.57 7.40 1.46
C THR A 78 -17.63 6.30 1.48
N ARG A 79 -17.54 5.34 2.40
CA ARG A 79 -18.47 4.21 2.54
C ARG A 79 -19.31 4.28 3.82
#